data_AF-A0A329H931-F1
#
_entry.id   AF-A0A329H931-F1
#
_cell.length_a   1.000
_cell.length_b   1.000
_cell.length_c   1.000
_cell.angle_alpha   90.00
_cell.angle_beta   90.00
_cell.angle_gamma   90.00
#
_symmetry.space_group_name_H-M   'P 1'
#
loop_
_entity.id
_entity.type
_entity.pdbx_description
1 polymer ?
#
loop_
_entity_poly.entity_id
_entity_poly.type
_entity_poly.pdbx_seq_one_letter_code
_entity_poly.pdbx_strand_id
1 'polypeptide(L)'
;MADIEEKMPAGIWLTLAFVCVEILLIVCIVPNAFIDRAILKEQDWGEAMMGKAASDQLIDDTARLYSTIHLESGLNETVRDFFLGGKQTPGWESLERQWGTFIAGRGEAVLKVCYHIYYRSLLLLMWMPYMLVILAPAVLGGYMAWNIKRYNFDHSSPFLNTYSSKIISWVVMALALSFIAPLPIPPMIVPLVVIFLIPIAASLLIGNLPKRL
;
A
#
# COMPACT_ATOMS: atom_id res chain seq x y z
N MET A 1 5.51 -11.98 -29.72
CA MET A 1 5.09 -11.09 -28.62
C MET A 1 3.62 -11.34 -28.26
N ALA A 2 3.19 -12.61 -28.19
CA ALA A 2 1.84 -13.01 -27.79
C ALA A 2 1.84 -13.86 -26.51
N ASP A 3 3.00 -14.41 -26.12
CA ASP A 3 3.11 -15.32 -24.97
C ASP A 3 3.42 -14.63 -23.62
N ILE A 4 3.61 -13.31 -23.60
CA ILE A 4 3.83 -12.56 -22.34
C ILE A 4 2.50 -12.09 -21.71
N GLU A 5 1.42 -12.00 -22.51
CA GLU A 5 0.09 -11.67 -22.00
C GLU A 5 -0.58 -12.80 -21.20
N GLU A 6 -0.07 -14.04 -21.30
CA GLU A 6 -0.72 -15.20 -20.67
C GLU A 6 -0.30 -15.43 -19.20
N LYS A 7 0.74 -14.74 -18.69
CA LYS A 7 1.29 -15.03 -17.35
C LYS A 7 0.89 -14.08 -16.22
N MET A 8 0.29 -12.93 -16.49
CA MET A 8 -0.34 -12.11 -15.45
C MET A 8 -1.58 -11.38 -16.00
N PRO A 9 -2.71 -11.37 -15.27
CA PRO A 9 -3.90 -10.65 -15.70
C PRO A 9 -3.55 -9.17 -15.97
N ALA A 10 -4.02 -8.62 -17.08
CA ALA A 10 -3.73 -7.25 -17.53
C ALA A 10 -3.92 -6.17 -16.44
N GLY A 11 -4.82 -6.42 -15.48
CA GLY A 11 -5.02 -5.55 -14.31
C GLY A 11 -3.79 -5.43 -13.41
N ILE A 12 -3.00 -6.50 -13.20
CA ILE A 12 -1.80 -6.43 -12.36
C ILE A 12 -0.71 -5.57 -13.02
N TRP A 13 -0.52 -5.74 -14.33
CA TRP A 13 0.43 -4.91 -15.08
C TRP A 13 0.04 -3.44 -15.06
N LEU A 14 -1.26 -3.15 -15.20
CA LEU A 14 -1.77 -1.79 -15.10
C LEU A 14 -1.54 -1.20 -13.70
N THR A 15 -1.82 -1.96 -12.63
CA THR A 15 -1.56 -1.54 -11.26
C THR A 15 -0.07 -1.27 -11.02
N LEU A 16 0.81 -2.18 -11.48
CA LEU A 16 2.25 -2.03 -11.34
C LEU A 16 2.75 -0.79 -12.07
N ALA A 17 2.35 -0.62 -13.34
CA ALA A 17 2.71 0.56 -14.13
C ALA A 17 2.23 1.84 -13.45
N PHE A 18 1.01 1.84 -12.92
CA PHE A 18 0.45 3.00 -12.23
C PHE A 18 1.19 3.31 -10.92
N VAL A 19 1.55 2.31 -10.13
CA VAL A 19 2.40 2.47 -8.93
C VAL A 19 3.78 3.02 -9.29
N CYS A 20 4.40 2.52 -10.36
CA CYS A 20 5.68 3.05 -10.84
C CYS A 20 5.57 4.51 -11.27
N VAL A 21 4.50 4.88 -11.98
CA VAL A 21 4.24 6.27 -12.37
C VAL A 21 4.02 7.15 -11.13
N GLU A 22 3.27 6.69 -10.13
CA GLU A 22 3.06 7.41 -8.87
C GLU A 22 4.39 7.67 -8.15
N ILE A 23 5.25 6.65 -8.02
CA ILE A 23 6.59 6.80 -7.44
C ILE A 23 7.39 7.84 -8.22
N LEU A 24 7.39 7.79 -9.55
CA LEU A 24 8.08 8.77 -10.39
C LEU A 24 7.52 10.19 -10.21
N LEU A 25 6.20 10.35 -10.08
CA LEU A 25 5.58 11.65 -9.82
C LEU A 25 5.97 12.19 -8.45
N ILE A 26 5.98 11.34 -7.42
CA ILE A 26 6.39 11.73 -6.08
C ILE A 26 7.84 12.18 -6.08
N VAL A 27 8.72 11.38 -6.67
CA VAL A 27 10.13 11.71 -6.80
C VAL A 27 10.27 13.00 -7.59
N CYS A 28 9.72 13.14 -8.78
CA CYS A 28 10.03 14.30 -9.64
C CYS A 28 9.34 15.61 -9.22
N ILE A 29 8.12 15.54 -8.67
CA ILE A 29 7.22 16.72 -8.59
C ILE A 29 6.97 17.15 -7.14
N VAL A 30 6.93 16.22 -6.19
CA VAL A 30 6.45 16.53 -4.84
C VAL A 30 7.55 17.18 -4.00
N PRO A 31 7.33 18.39 -3.43
CA PRO A 31 8.32 19.02 -2.55
C PRO A 31 8.43 18.27 -1.20
N ASN A 32 9.64 18.19 -0.64
CA ASN A 32 9.87 17.54 0.67
C ASN A 32 8.98 18.13 1.78
N ALA A 33 8.81 19.46 1.79
CA ALA A 33 7.95 20.15 2.75
C ALA A 33 6.48 19.71 2.68
N PHE A 34 6.00 19.22 1.53
CA PHE A 34 4.65 18.69 1.39
C PHE A 34 4.53 17.32 2.06
N ILE A 35 5.52 16.45 1.86
CA ILE A 35 5.60 15.13 2.49
C ILE A 35 5.68 15.27 4.02
N ASP A 36 6.53 16.18 4.51
CA ASP A 36 6.67 16.43 5.95
C ASP A 36 5.35 16.86 6.58
N ARG A 37 4.62 17.78 5.92
CA ARG A 37 3.29 18.20 6.38
C ARG A 37 2.28 17.07 6.34
N ALA A 38 2.33 16.20 5.34
CA ALA A 38 1.44 15.06 5.24
C ALA A 38 1.66 14.07 6.39
N ILE A 39 2.93 13.74 6.69
CA ILE A 39 3.31 12.85 7.78
C ILE A 39 2.85 13.42 9.13
N LEU A 40 3.21 14.68 9.43
CA LEU A 40 2.83 15.32 10.69
C LEU A 40 1.31 15.36 10.88
N LYS A 41 0.57 15.69 9.82
CA LYS A 41 -0.89 15.74 9.88
C LYS A 41 -1.52 14.37 10.12
N GLU A 42 -0.95 13.31 9.56
CA GLU A 42 -1.41 11.94 9.84
C GLU A 42 -1.09 11.51 11.28
N GLN A 43 0.07 11.88 11.79
CA GLN A 43 0.44 11.63 13.19
C GLN A 43 -0.48 12.37 14.16
N ASP A 44 -0.81 13.64 13.87
CA ASP A 44 -1.77 14.44 14.67
C ASP A 44 -3.15 13.78 14.69
N TRP A 45 -3.63 13.30 13.53
CA TRP A 45 -4.89 12.56 13.46
C TRP A 45 -4.81 11.20 14.16
N GLY A 46 -3.64 10.54 14.13
CA GLY A 46 -3.39 9.29 14.84
C GLY A 46 -3.45 9.48 16.35
N GLU A 47 -2.83 10.54 16.86
CA GLU A 47 -2.88 10.95 18.26
C GLU A 47 -4.31 11.28 18.70
N ALA A 48 -5.05 12.05 17.90
CA ALA A 48 -6.44 12.37 18.19
C ALA A 48 -7.34 11.12 18.26
N MET A 49 -7.01 10.08 17.49
CA MET A 49 -7.79 8.83 17.42
C MET A 49 -7.46 7.84 18.55
N MET A 50 -6.17 7.59 18.80
CA MET A 50 -5.71 6.51 19.70
C MET A 50 -5.24 7.02 21.05
N GLY A 51 -5.10 8.33 21.19
CA GLY A 51 -4.44 8.96 22.33
C GLY A 51 -2.92 9.01 22.16
N LYS A 52 -2.31 9.94 22.91
CA LYS A 52 -0.88 10.27 22.80
C LYS A 52 0.05 9.08 23.03
N ALA A 53 -0.15 8.32 24.09
CA ALA A 53 0.75 7.21 24.44
C ALA A 53 0.84 6.14 23.34
N ALA A 54 -0.29 5.79 22.72
CA ALA A 54 -0.32 4.82 21.62
C ALA A 54 0.28 5.39 20.33
N SER A 55 0.06 6.68 20.06
CA SER A 55 0.65 7.39 18.92
C SER A 55 2.18 7.48 19.03
N ASP A 56 2.68 7.88 20.20
CA ASP A 56 4.12 7.96 20.49
C ASP A 56 4.77 6.59 20.32
N GLN A 57 4.14 5.53 20.84
CA GLN A 57 4.64 4.17 20.67
C GLN A 57 4.69 3.75 19.19
N LEU A 58 3.66 4.06 18.40
CA LEU A 58 3.63 3.76 16.96
C LEU A 58 4.74 4.51 16.20
N ILE A 59 4.99 5.77 16.55
CA ILE A 59 6.07 6.57 15.97
C ILE A 59 7.44 5.97 16.33
N ASP A 60 7.63 5.54 17.58
CA ASP A 60 8.85 4.88 18.06
C ASP A 60 9.08 3.52 17.39
N ASP A 61 8.02 2.72 17.22
CA ASP A 61 8.08 1.45 16.50
C ASP A 61 8.43 1.68 15.01
N THR A 62 7.86 2.73 14.41
CA THR A 62 8.19 3.14 13.03
C THR A 62 9.65 3.56 12.92
N ALA A 63 10.13 4.37 13.85
CA ALA A 63 11.52 4.83 13.87
C ALA A 63 12.50 3.66 14.04
N ARG A 64 12.19 2.71 14.93
CA ARG A 64 12.98 1.48 15.11
C ARG A 64 13.00 0.61 13.87
N LEU A 65 11.83 0.37 13.27
CA LEU A 65 11.73 -0.41 12.03
C LEU A 65 12.52 0.25 10.89
N TYR A 66 12.38 1.57 10.75
CA TYR A 66 13.13 2.34 9.77
C TYR A 66 14.64 2.27 10.03
N SER A 67 15.11 2.46 11.27
CA SER A 67 16.53 2.38 11.60
C SER A 67 17.13 1.00 11.34
N THR A 68 16.42 -0.07 11.73
CA THR A 68 16.89 -1.44 11.49
C THR A 68 16.96 -1.74 10.00
N ILE A 69 15.97 -1.31 9.20
CA ILE A 69 15.97 -1.58 7.77
C ILE A 69 16.94 -0.69 6.98
N HIS A 70 17.15 0.56 7.37
CA HIS A 70 17.90 1.54 6.56
C HIS A 70 19.29 1.91 7.11
N LEU A 71 19.45 1.98 8.44
CA LEU A 71 20.72 2.36 9.07
C LEU A 71 21.61 1.14 9.31
N GLU A 72 21.06 0.04 9.82
CA GLU A 72 21.86 -1.16 10.14
C GLU A 72 22.25 -1.98 8.91
N SER A 73 21.49 -1.86 7.82
CA SER A 73 21.74 -2.58 6.56
C SER A 73 22.65 -1.84 5.57
N GLY A 74 23.00 -0.57 5.84
CA GLY A 74 23.72 0.30 4.90
C GLY A 74 22.91 0.75 3.68
N LEU A 75 21.58 0.55 3.67
CA LEU A 75 20.70 0.94 2.56
C LEU A 75 20.73 2.45 2.32
N ASN A 76 20.81 3.25 3.39
CA ASN A 76 20.95 4.70 3.27
C ASN A 76 22.24 5.11 2.55
N GLU A 77 23.35 4.42 2.82
CA GLU A 77 24.61 4.66 2.12
C GLU A 77 24.50 4.25 0.66
N THR A 78 23.87 3.10 0.38
CA THR A 78 23.63 2.63 -0.98
C THR A 78 22.75 3.59 -1.80
N VAL A 79 21.66 4.10 -1.23
CA VAL A 79 20.80 5.09 -1.88
C VAL A 79 21.56 6.39 -2.11
N ARG A 80 22.30 6.86 -1.10
CA ARG A 80 23.11 8.07 -1.21
C ARG A 80 24.20 7.91 -2.27
N ASP A 81 24.86 6.77 -2.33
CA ASP A 81 25.90 6.46 -3.33
C ASP A 81 25.29 6.23 -4.71
N PHE A 82 24.07 5.70 -4.82
CA PHE A 82 23.37 5.62 -6.11
C PHE A 82 23.06 7.01 -6.67
N PHE A 83 22.63 7.94 -5.82
CA PHE A 83 22.31 9.32 -6.23
C PHE A 83 23.54 10.25 -6.33
N LEU A 84 24.59 10.03 -5.53
CA LEU A 84 25.78 10.91 -5.45
C LEU A 84 27.08 10.27 -5.96
N GLY A 85 27.12 8.97 -6.21
CA GLY A 85 28.32 8.20 -6.54
C GLY A 85 28.78 8.26 -7.99
N GLY A 86 28.08 8.99 -8.87
CA GLY A 86 28.49 9.20 -10.27
C GLY A 86 29.79 10.00 -10.46
N LYS A 87 30.42 10.47 -9.37
CA LYS A 87 31.61 11.34 -9.33
C LYS A 87 32.82 10.88 -10.15
N GLN A 88 32.89 9.60 -10.54
CA GLN A 88 34.01 9.08 -11.34
C GLN A 88 33.77 9.11 -12.86
N THR A 89 32.60 9.55 -13.33
CA THR A 89 32.25 9.51 -14.76
C THR A 89 32.47 10.88 -15.41
N PRO A 90 33.20 10.98 -16.54
CA PRO A 90 33.38 12.26 -17.23
C PRO A 90 32.02 12.85 -17.64
N GLY A 91 31.73 14.10 -17.22
CA GLY A 91 30.44 14.77 -17.45
C GLY A 91 29.50 14.80 -16.23
N TRP A 92 29.82 14.10 -15.15
CA TRP A 92 29.04 14.14 -13.91
C TRP A 92 29.17 15.48 -13.17
N GLU A 93 30.34 16.12 -13.19
CA GLU A 93 30.57 17.40 -12.50
C GLU A 93 29.68 18.54 -13.02
N SER A 94 29.39 18.58 -14.33
CA SER A 94 28.50 19.59 -14.90
C SER A 94 27.04 19.35 -14.53
N LEU A 95 26.65 18.07 -14.45
CA LEU A 95 25.32 17.63 -14.04
C LEU A 95 25.09 17.84 -12.54
N GLU A 96 26.07 17.54 -11.69
CA GLU A 96 26.05 17.81 -10.25
C GLU A 96 25.97 19.31 -9.97
N ARG A 97 26.71 20.14 -10.72
CA ARG A 97 26.67 21.59 -10.55
C ARG A 97 25.32 22.22 -10.91
N GLN A 98 24.58 21.64 -11.86
CA GLN A 98 23.27 22.14 -12.31
C GLN A 98 22.09 21.50 -11.56
N TRP A 99 22.18 20.21 -11.23
CA TRP A 99 21.07 19.39 -10.73
C TRP A 99 21.34 18.74 -9.37
N GLY A 100 22.54 18.90 -8.78
CA GLY A 100 22.93 18.22 -7.55
C GLY A 100 22.01 18.54 -6.36
N THR A 101 21.57 19.79 -6.22
CA THR A 101 20.59 20.20 -5.18
C THR A 101 19.23 19.55 -5.41
N PHE A 102 18.79 19.42 -6.66
CA PHE A 102 17.56 18.73 -7.03
C PHE A 102 17.66 17.25 -6.68
N ILE A 103 18.70 16.55 -7.17
CA ILE A 103 18.93 15.11 -6.98
C ILE A 103 19.06 14.75 -5.49
N ALA A 104 19.84 15.52 -4.71
CA ALA A 104 19.97 15.32 -3.28
C ALA A 104 18.62 15.46 -2.54
N GLY A 105 17.81 16.47 -2.92
CA GLY A 105 16.47 16.64 -2.37
C GLY A 105 15.53 15.48 -2.71
N ARG A 106 15.71 14.82 -3.86
CA ARG A 106 14.92 13.64 -4.25
C ARG A 106 15.28 12.40 -3.44
N GLY A 107 16.56 12.20 -3.15
CA GLY A 107 17.01 11.11 -2.28
C GLY A 107 16.36 11.19 -0.90
N GLU A 108 16.29 12.39 -0.32
CA GLU A 108 15.57 12.64 0.93
C GLU A 108 14.06 12.37 0.81
N ALA A 109 13.44 12.78 -0.31
CA ALA A 109 12.02 12.53 -0.58
C ALA A 109 11.69 11.03 -0.55
N VAL A 110 12.51 10.21 -1.22
CA VAL A 110 12.34 8.75 -1.26
C VAL A 110 12.40 8.16 0.14
N LEU A 111 13.39 8.55 0.94
CA LEU A 111 13.54 8.07 2.32
C LEU A 111 12.34 8.47 3.20
N LYS A 112 11.82 9.68 3.05
CA LYS A 112 10.61 10.14 3.75
C LYS A 112 9.36 9.35 3.36
N VAL A 113 9.19 9.04 2.08
CA VAL A 113 8.09 8.18 1.60
C VAL A 113 8.24 6.77 2.16
N CYS A 114 9.44 6.21 2.19
CA CYS A 114 9.70 4.91 2.82
C CYS A 114 9.32 4.91 4.31
N TYR A 115 9.72 5.95 5.04
CA TYR A 115 9.31 6.12 6.44
C TYR A 115 7.78 6.17 6.58
N HIS A 116 7.10 6.92 5.72
CA HIS A 116 5.65 7.04 5.73
C HIS A 116 4.94 5.70 5.43
N ILE A 117 5.48 4.91 4.50
CA ILE A 117 5.00 3.56 4.20
C ILE A 117 5.10 2.66 5.44
N TYR A 118 6.20 2.74 6.20
CA TYR A 118 6.33 1.97 7.44
C TYR A 118 5.33 2.39 8.50
N TYR A 119 5.12 3.69 8.68
CA TYR A 119 4.11 4.20 9.61
C TYR A 119 2.73 3.65 9.29
N ARG A 120 2.29 3.76 8.03
CA ARG A 120 0.99 3.26 7.56
C ARG A 120 0.88 1.74 7.65
N SER A 121 1.99 1.01 7.45
CA SER A 121 2.05 -0.45 7.59
C SER A 121 1.82 -0.88 9.04
N LEU A 122 2.53 -0.26 9.97
CA LEU A 122 2.39 -0.55 11.41
C LEU A 122 1.00 -0.16 11.91
N LEU A 123 0.48 0.99 11.48
CA LEU A 123 -0.89 1.40 11.77
C LEU A 123 -1.88 0.33 11.27
N LEU A 124 -1.77 -0.13 10.02
CA LEU A 124 -2.65 -1.18 9.49
C LEU A 124 -2.53 -2.49 10.27
N LEU A 125 -1.31 -2.85 10.70
CA LEU A 125 -1.06 -4.03 11.54
C LEU A 125 -1.74 -3.93 12.91
N MET A 126 -1.83 -2.73 13.52
CA MET A 126 -2.60 -2.52 14.75
C MET A 126 -4.08 -2.87 14.57
N TRP A 127 -4.64 -2.65 13.36
CA TRP A 127 -6.03 -2.97 13.03
C TRP A 127 -6.25 -4.42 12.57
N MET A 128 -5.17 -5.17 12.28
CA MET A 128 -5.25 -6.53 11.76
C MET A 128 -6.07 -7.50 12.63
N PRO A 129 -5.98 -7.48 13.99
CA PRO A 129 -6.84 -8.33 14.82
C PRO A 129 -8.33 -8.11 14.57
N TYR A 130 -8.77 -6.86 14.43
CA TYR A 130 -10.17 -6.53 14.15
C TYR A 130 -10.60 -6.98 12.75
N MET A 131 -9.71 -6.80 11.76
CA MET A 131 -9.95 -7.30 10.40
C MET A 131 -10.15 -8.81 10.39
N LEU A 132 -9.33 -9.55 11.13
CA LEU A 132 -9.41 -11.01 11.21
C LEU A 132 -10.74 -11.48 11.82
N VAL A 133 -11.17 -10.84 12.92
CA VAL A 133 -12.43 -11.18 13.62
C VAL A 133 -13.65 -11.00 12.72
N ILE A 134 -13.64 -10.04 11.80
CA ILE A 134 -14.77 -9.76 10.88
C ILE A 134 -14.65 -10.59 9.59
N LEU A 135 -13.43 -10.76 9.08
CA LEU A 135 -13.19 -11.52 7.86
C LEU A 135 -13.52 -13.01 8.03
N ALA A 136 -13.14 -13.61 9.17
CA ALA A 136 -13.36 -15.03 9.44
C ALA A 136 -14.84 -15.46 9.32
N PRO A 137 -15.81 -14.84 10.02
CA PRO A 137 -17.22 -15.22 9.88
C PRO A 137 -17.79 -14.91 8.49
N ALA A 138 -17.30 -13.86 7.81
CA ALA A 138 -17.75 -13.54 6.45
C ALA A 138 -17.34 -14.60 5.43
N VAL A 139 -16.10 -15.09 5.53
CA VAL A 139 -15.57 -16.20 4.73
C VAL A 139 -16.35 -17.49 5.03
N LEU A 140 -16.58 -17.81 6.31
CA LEU A 140 -17.37 -18.99 6.70
C LEU A 140 -18.81 -18.90 6.20
N GLY A 141 -19.47 -17.75 6.32
CA GLY A 141 -20.81 -17.52 5.80
C GLY A 141 -20.89 -17.68 4.28
N GLY A 142 -19.89 -17.16 3.55
CA GLY A 142 -19.77 -17.36 2.10
C GLY A 142 -19.60 -18.84 1.75
N TYR A 143 -18.75 -19.56 2.49
CA TYR A 143 -18.53 -21.00 2.31
C TYR A 143 -19.80 -21.82 2.57
N MET A 144 -20.54 -21.53 3.65
CA MET A 144 -21.80 -22.20 3.95
C MET A 144 -22.86 -21.91 2.87
N ALA A 145 -22.96 -20.67 2.39
CA ALA A 145 -23.87 -20.32 1.30
C ALA A 145 -23.53 -21.07 0.00
N TRP A 146 -22.25 -21.22 -0.31
CA TRP A 146 -21.80 -22.02 -1.44
C TRP A 146 -22.15 -23.50 -1.29
N ASN A 147 -21.95 -24.08 -0.10
CA ASN A 147 -22.34 -25.46 0.20
C ASN A 147 -23.86 -25.68 0.06
N ILE A 148 -24.69 -24.78 0.62
CA ILE A 148 -26.16 -24.86 0.48
C ILE A 148 -26.56 -24.88 -0.99
N LYS A 149 -26.01 -23.98 -1.81
CA LYS A 149 -26.26 -23.94 -3.25
C LYS A 149 -25.83 -25.22 -3.95
N ARG A 150 -24.83 -25.95 -3.46
CA ARG A 150 -24.40 -27.22 -4.07
C ARG A 150 -25.45 -28.32 -3.94
N TYR A 151 -26.19 -28.34 -2.84
CA TYR A 151 -27.25 -29.32 -2.57
C TYR A 151 -28.64 -28.86 -3.02
N ASN A 152 -28.81 -27.57 -3.32
CA ASN A 152 -30.03 -27.00 -3.89
C ASN A 152 -29.93 -26.77 -5.40
N PHE A 153 -31.08 -26.58 -6.04
CA PHE A 153 -31.18 -26.12 -7.44
C PHE A 153 -30.87 -24.63 -7.61
N ASP A 154 -30.49 -23.93 -6.55
CA ASP A 154 -30.14 -22.50 -6.58
C ASP A 154 -28.94 -22.22 -7.51
N HIS A 155 -29.03 -21.17 -8.31
CA HIS A 155 -27.98 -20.80 -9.25
C HIS A 155 -26.94 -19.86 -8.62
N SER A 156 -25.65 -20.13 -8.87
CA SER A 156 -24.57 -19.18 -8.57
C SER A 156 -24.67 -18.01 -9.55
N SER A 157 -24.67 -16.76 -9.06
CA SER A 157 -24.72 -15.57 -9.91
C SER A 157 -23.32 -15.24 -10.45
N PRO A 158 -23.06 -15.33 -11.76
CA PRO A 158 -21.77 -14.94 -12.34
C PRO A 158 -21.50 -13.44 -12.18
N PHE A 159 -22.56 -12.64 -12.11
CA PHE A 159 -22.49 -11.20 -11.83
C PHE A 159 -21.86 -10.96 -10.44
N LEU A 160 -22.41 -11.57 -9.38
CA LEU A 160 -21.90 -11.37 -8.03
C LEU A 160 -20.45 -11.85 -7.89
N ASN A 161 -20.09 -12.97 -8.51
CA ASN A 161 -18.72 -13.47 -8.48
C ASN A 161 -17.73 -12.48 -9.17
N THR A 162 -18.08 -12.03 -10.38
CA THR A 162 -17.23 -11.10 -11.15
C THR A 162 -17.06 -9.75 -10.46
N TYR A 163 -18.15 -9.16 -9.96
CA TYR A 163 -18.09 -7.86 -9.28
C TYR A 163 -17.40 -7.95 -7.92
N SER A 164 -17.58 -9.02 -7.16
CA SER A 164 -16.88 -9.22 -5.89
C SER A 164 -15.37 -9.34 -6.09
N SER A 165 -14.94 -10.08 -7.12
CA SER A 165 -13.53 -10.16 -7.52
C SER A 165 -12.97 -8.79 -7.89
N LYS A 166 -13.70 -8.02 -8.71
CA LYS A 166 -13.32 -6.64 -9.07
C LYS A 166 -13.22 -5.74 -7.84
N ILE A 167 -14.17 -5.79 -6.91
CA ILE A 167 -14.15 -4.99 -5.68
C ILE A 167 -12.89 -5.30 -4.88
N ILE A 168 -12.55 -6.58 -4.69
CA ILE A 168 -11.32 -6.97 -3.98
C ILE A 168 -10.09 -6.41 -4.71
N SER A 169 -10.00 -6.56 -6.04
CA SER A 169 -8.89 -6.00 -6.82
C SER A 169 -8.78 -4.49 -6.70
N TRP A 170 -9.89 -3.76 -6.77
CA TRP A 170 -9.92 -2.30 -6.61
C TRP A 170 -9.51 -1.86 -5.20
N VAL A 171 -9.95 -2.57 -4.15
CA VAL A 171 -9.56 -2.26 -2.77
C VAL A 171 -8.07 -2.51 -2.57
N VAL A 172 -7.52 -3.62 -3.07
CA VAL A 172 -6.07 -3.90 -3.00
C VAL A 172 -5.26 -2.85 -3.75
N MET A 173 -5.70 -2.44 -4.94
CA MET A 173 -5.04 -1.37 -5.68
C MET A 173 -5.12 -0.04 -4.95
N ALA A 174 -6.29 0.35 -4.44
CA ALA A 174 -6.46 1.57 -3.67
C ALA A 174 -5.61 1.56 -2.39
N LEU A 175 -5.46 0.41 -1.74
CA LEU A 175 -4.58 0.23 -0.58
C LEU A 175 -3.12 0.49 -0.96
N ALA A 176 -2.62 -0.16 -2.01
CA ALA A 176 -1.25 0.04 -2.49
C ALA A 176 -0.98 1.51 -2.82
N LEU A 177 -1.92 2.18 -3.48
CA LEU A 177 -1.81 3.60 -3.80
C LEU A 177 -1.87 4.47 -2.54
N SER A 178 -2.75 4.16 -1.59
CA SER A 178 -2.88 4.92 -0.35
C SER A 178 -1.60 4.92 0.49
N PHE A 179 -0.77 3.88 0.38
CA PHE A 179 0.49 3.79 1.12
C PHE A 179 1.57 4.69 0.54
N ILE A 180 1.58 4.86 -0.77
CA ILE A 180 2.59 5.60 -1.51
C ILE A 180 2.18 7.08 -1.66
N ALA A 181 0.87 7.34 -1.75
CA ALA A 181 0.33 8.67 -1.99
C ALA A 181 0.86 9.68 -0.95
N PRO A 182 1.42 10.82 -1.39
CA PRO A 182 2.00 11.86 -0.54
C PRO A 182 0.91 12.75 0.08
N LEU A 183 -0.31 12.25 0.18
CA LEU A 183 -1.48 12.98 0.65
C LEU A 183 -1.80 12.51 2.08
N PRO A 184 -2.15 13.42 2.99
CA PRO A 184 -2.54 13.03 4.33
C PRO A 184 -3.90 12.33 4.28
N ILE A 185 -3.93 11.06 4.70
CA ILE A 185 -5.10 10.21 4.76
C ILE A 185 -5.48 10.02 6.24
N PRO A 186 -6.72 10.28 6.65
CA PRO A 186 -7.12 10.03 8.02
C PRO A 186 -6.90 8.56 8.41
N PRO A 187 -6.27 8.26 9.56
CA PRO A 187 -5.87 6.91 9.98
C PRO A 187 -6.98 5.85 9.97
N MET A 188 -8.25 6.26 10.09
CA MET A 188 -9.41 5.37 10.07
C MET A 188 -9.85 4.94 8.67
N ILE A 189 -9.60 5.72 7.62
CA ILE A 189 -10.22 5.49 6.31
C ILE A 189 -9.80 4.15 5.73
N VAL A 190 -8.50 3.87 5.73
CA VAL A 190 -7.96 2.63 5.19
C VAL A 190 -8.47 1.40 5.97
N PRO A 191 -8.35 1.34 7.31
CA PRO A 191 -8.95 0.25 8.09
C PRO A 191 -10.44 0.06 7.86
N LEU A 192 -11.24 1.14 7.83
CA LEU A 192 -12.70 1.04 7.63
C LEU A 192 -13.03 0.43 6.27
N VAL A 193 -12.39 0.92 5.20
CA VAL A 193 -12.60 0.39 3.84
C VAL A 193 -12.27 -1.10 3.78
N VAL A 194 -11.15 -1.52 4.38
CA VAL A 194 -10.74 -2.92 4.41
C VAL A 194 -11.71 -3.76 5.26
N ILE A 195 -12.06 -3.30 6.46
CA ILE A 195 -12.95 -4.00 7.40
C ILE A 195 -14.36 -4.19 6.83
N PHE A 196 -14.89 -3.24 6.06
CA PHE A 196 -16.24 -3.37 5.52
C PHE A 196 -16.26 -4.04 4.15
N LEU A 197 -15.46 -3.56 3.19
CA LEU A 197 -15.60 -3.99 1.81
C LEU A 197 -15.00 -5.38 1.56
N ILE A 198 -13.85 -5.71 2.17
CA ILE A 198 -13.20 -7.00 1.94
C ILE A 198 -14.05 -8.16 2.46
N PRO A 199 -14.59 -8.16 3.70
CA PRO A 199 -15.44 -9.25 4.17
C PRO A 199 -16.72 -9.42 3.36
N ILE A 200 -17.39 -8.33 2.98
CA ILE A 200 -18.61 -8.39 2.15
C ILE A 200 -18.28 -9.00 0.78
N ALA A 201 -17.25 -8.49 0.10
CA ALA A 201 -16.84 -8.99 -1.20
C ALA A 201 -16.34 -10.44 -1.13
N ALA A 202 -15.58 -10.80 -0.10
CA ALA A 202 -15.12 -12.17 0.11
C ALA A 202 -16.30 -13.14 0.31
N SER A 203 -17.27 -12.77 1.14
CA SER A 203 -18.47 -13.59 1.38
C SER A 203 -19.27 -13.82 0.10
N LEU A 204 -19.51 -12.75 -0.68
CA LEU A 204 -20.22 -12.81 -1.95
C LEU A 204 -19.46 -13.58 -3.03
N LEU A 205 -18.13 -13.42 -3.08
CA LEU A 205 -17.27 -14.13 -4.03
C LEU A 205 -17.33 -15.64 -3.77
N ILE A 206 -17.06 -16.05 -2.53
CA ILE A 206 -17.03 -17.46 -2.10
C ILE A 206 -18.42 -18.07 -2.26
N GLY A 207 -19.46 -17.39 -1.78
CA GLY A 207 -20.85 -17.85 -1.87
C GLY A 207 -21.40 -17.98 -3.29
N ASN A 208 -20.72 -17.44 -4.30
CA ASN A 208 -21.11 -17.54 -5.72
C ASN A 208 -20.03 -18.22 -6.58
N LEU A 209 -19.14 -19.01 -5.98
CA LEU A 209 -18.21 -19.82 -6.76
C LEU A 209 -18.96 -20.78 -7.70
N PRO A 210 -18.39 -21.07 -8.88
CA PRO A 210 -18.99 -22.02 -9.82
C PRO A 210 -19.14 -23.39 -9.17
N LYS A 211 -20.29 -24.04 -9.37
CA LYS A 211 -20.45 -25.44 -9.00
C LYS A 211 -19.51 -26.25 -9.88
N ARG A 212 -18.49 -26.89 -9.30
CA ARG A 212 -17.79 -27.99 -9.96
C ARG A 212 -18.53 -29.28 -9.57
N LEU A 213 -19.24 -29.84 -10.54
CA LEU A 213 -19.85 -31.16 -10.44
C LEU A 213 -18.75 -32.22 -10.44
#